data_AF-A0A1A8QHR0-F1
#
_entry.id   AF-A0A1A8QHR0-F1
#
_cell.length_a   1.000
_cell.length_b   1.000
_cell.length_c   1.000
_cell.angle_alpha   90.00
_cell.angle_beta   90.00
_cell.angle_gamma   90.00
#
_symmetry.space_group_name_H-M   'P 1'
#
loop_
_entity.id
_entity.type
_entity.pdbx_description
1 polymer ?
#
loop_
_entity_poly.entity_id
_entity_poly.type
_entity_poly.pdbx_seq_one_letter_code
_entity_poly.pdbx_strand_id
1 'polypeptide(L)' 'MSSDQIAIVVDDRTYEVNKNKLIEKSDYFRALYNSGMRESTEDSVQLQGLSVTGL' A
#
# COMPACT_ATOMS: atom_id res chain seq x y z
N MET A 1 -0.89 -10.28 13.14
CA MET A 1 -0.75 -9.00 12.43
C MET A 1 -1.54 -7.95 13.21
N SER A 2 -0.92 -6.85 13.63
CA SER A 2 -1.69 -5.72 14.15
C SER A 2 -2.50 -5.11 13.01
N SER A 3 -3.68 -4.57 13.29
CA SER A 3 -4.61 -3.99 12.31
C SER A 3 -4.03 -2.84 11.46
N ASP A 4 -2.83 -2.38 11.82
CA ASP A 4 -2.15 -1.23 11.23
C ASP A 4 -0.98 -1.61 10.31
N GLN A 5 -0.69 -2.89 10.10
CA GLN A 5 0.38 -3.34 9.18
C GLN A 5 -0.21 -3.84 7.86
N ILE A 6 0.40 -3.45 6.74
CA ILE A 6 0.01 -3.84 5.37
C ILE A 6 1.26 -4.20 4.57
N ALA A 7 1.13 -5.15 3.65
CA ALA A 7 2.18 -5.50 2.69
C ALA A 7 2.08 -4.62 1.44
N ILE A 8 3.16 -3.92 1.09
CA ILE A 8 3.31 -3.30 -0.23
C ILE A 8 4.17 -4.22 -1.10
N VAL A 9 3.64 -4.61 -2.25
CA VAL A 9 4.33 -5.47 -3.21
C VAL A 9 4.70 -4.64 -4.44
N VAL A 10 6.00 -4.62 -4.76
CA VAL A 10 6.57 -3.93 -5.93
C VAL A 10 7.53 -4.90 -6.60
N ASP A 11 7.34 -5.16 -7.89
CA ASP A 11 7.99 -6.27 -8.59
C ASP A 11 7.83 -7.58 -7.76
N ASP A 12 8.93 -8.27 -7.46
CA ASP A 12 8.97 -9.49 -6.63
C ASP A 12 9.35 -9.19 -5.16
N ARG A 13 9.22 -7.94 -4.71
CA ARG A 13 9.60 -7.53 -3.35
C ARG A 13 8.39 -7.13 -2.51
N THR A 14 8.37 -7.60 -1.27
CA THR A 14 7.33 -7.30 -0.29
C THR A 14 7.90 -6.47 0.86
N TYR A 15 7.19 -5.40 1.22
CA TYR A 15 7.54 -4.50 2.30
C TYR A 15 6.39 -4.43 3.31
N GLU A 16 6.63 -4.87 4.54
CA GLU A 16 5.68 -4.67 5.64
C GLU A 16 5.79 -3.24 6.16
N VAL A 17 4.69 -2.50 6.12
CA VAL A 17 4.67 -1.08 6.48
C VAL A 17 3.43 -0.74 7.30
N ASN A 18 3.50 0.40 7.98
CA ASN A 18 2.36 0.91 8.74
C ASN A 18 1.37 1.64 7.81
N LYS A 19 0.12 1.16 7.76
CA LYS A 19 -0.98 1.69 6.96
C LYS A 19 -1.26 3.17 7.27
N ASN A 20 -1.27 3.56 8.55
CA ASN A 20 -1.56 4.94 8.95
C ASN A 20 -0.49 5.91 8.45
N LYS A 21 0.79 5.53 8.48
CA LYS A 21 1.88 6.35 7.90
C LYS A 21 1.72 6.54 6.39
N LEU A 22 1.26 5.52 5.66
CA LEU A 22 1.01 5.65 4.21
C LEU A 22 -0.12 6.65 3.94
N ILE A 23 -1.23 6.55 4.65
CA ILE A 23 -2.39 7.45 4.50
C ILE A 23 -2.01 8.89 4.83
N GLU A 24 -1.19 9.10 5.87
CA GLU A 24 -0.73 10.43 6.27
C GLU A 24 0.20 11.08 5.23
N LYS A 25 1.04 10.30 4.55
CA LYS A 25 2.14 10.81 3.71
C LYS A 25 1.91 10.68 2.21
N SER A 26 0.84 10.03 1.76
CA SER A 26 0.61 9.76 0.34
C SER A 26 -0.86 9.92 -0.04
N ASP A 27 -1.11 10.81 -1.00
CA ASP A 27 -2.44 11.01 -1.57
C ASP A 27 -2.99 9.76 -2.25
N TYR A 28 -2.11 8.96 -2.87
CA TYR A 28 -2.49 7.69 -3.48
C TYR A 28 -3.08 6.73 -2.43
N PHE A 29 -2.35 6.48 -1.33
CA PHE A 29 -2.81 5.55 -0.30
C PHE A 29 -4.01 6.11 0.46
N ARG A 30 -4.05 7.43 0.70
CA ARG A 30 -5.21 8.10 1.28
C ARG A 30 -6.45 7.92 0.43
N ALA A 31 -6.34 8.07 -0.89
CA ALA A 31 -7.46 7.85 -1.80
C ALA A 31 -7.84 6.36 -1.86
N LEU A 32 -6.87 5.45 -1.98
CA LEU A 32 -7.08 4.00 -2.02
C LEU A 32 -7.88 3.51 -0.81
N TYR A 33 -7.43 3.83 0.40
CA TYR A 33 -8.08 3.33 1.61
C TYR A 33 -9.39 4.04 1.96
N ASN A 34 -9.70 5.18 1.32
CA ASN A 34 -10.99 5.87 1.46
C ASN A 34 -11.93 5.65 0.26
N SER A 35 -11.53 4.83 -0.72
CA SER A 35 -12.25 4.71 -2.00
C SER A 35 -13.52 3.83 -1.93
N GLY A 36 -13.63 2.96 -0.92
CA GLY A 36 -14.65 1.91 -0.89
C GLY A 36 -14.44 0.78 -1.92
N MET A 37 -13.33 0.79 -2.66
CA MET A 37 -12.94 -0.32 -3.54
C MET A 37 -12.54 -1.53 -2.72
N ARG A 38 -12.62 -2.73 -3.30
CA ARG A 38 -12.22 -3.98 -2.64
C ARG A 38 -10.79 -3.92 -2.13
N GLU A 39 -9.89 -3.31 -2.90
CA GLU A 39 -8.48 -3.11 -2.58
C GLU A 39 -8.25 -2.31 -1.29
N SER A 40 -9.25 -1.53 -0.83
CA SER A 40 -9.15 -0.76 0.42
C SER A 40 -9.21 -1.62 1.69
N THR A 41 -9.72 -2.85 1.58
CA THR A 41 -9.88 -3.80 2.70
C THR A 41 -8.90 -4.96 2.66
N GLU A 42 -8.04 -5.02 1.64
CA GLU A 42 -7.01 -6.06 1.52
C GLU A 42 -5.84 -5.80 2.47
N ASP A 43 -5.17 -6.86 2.91
CA ASP A 43 -3.95 -6.79 3.74
C ASP A 43 -2.67 -6.58 2.91
N SER A 44 -2.81 -6.45 1.59
CA SER A 44 -1.71 -6.19 0.67
C SER A 44 -2.12 -5.30 -0.50
N VAL A 45 -1.18 -4.50 -0.99
CA VAL A 45 -1.34 -3.65 -2.17
C VAL A 45 -0.21 -3.92 -3.15
N GLN A 46 -0.56 -4.39 -4.34
CA GLN A 46 0.37 -4.50 -5.47
C GLN A 46 0.46 -3.14 -6.17
N LEU A 47 1.66 -2.56 -6.20
CA LEU A 47 1.94 -1.40 -7.04
C LEU A 47 2.46 -1.87 -8.40
N GLN A 48 1.72 -1.54 -9.45
CA GLN A 48 2.09 -1.86 -10.83
C GLN A 48 2.74 -0.67 -11.51
N GLY A 49 3.65 -0.92 -12.46
CA GLY A 49 4.31 0.14 -13.23
C GLY A 49 5.38 0.94 -12.45
N LEU A 50 5.78 0.45 -11.28
CA LEU A 50 6.88 0.98 -10.50
C LEU A 50 7.98 -0.07 -10.40
N SER A 51 9.25 0.35 -10.54
CA SER A 51 10.39 -0.49 -10.19
C SER A 51 11.03 -0.01 -8.90
N VAL A 52 11.54 -0.95 -8.12
CA VAL A 52 12.28 -0.67 -6.88
C VAL A 52 13.55 0.16 -7.08
N THR A 53 14.07 0.24 -8.31
CA THR A 53 15.22 1.07 -8.67
C THR A 53 14.85 2.51 -9.07
N GLY A 54 13.57 2.87 -9.09
CA GLY A 54 13.08 4.14 -9.62
C GLY A 54 12.68 4.06 -11.09
N LEU A 55 12.26 5.20 -11.66
CA LEU A 55 11.97 5.38 -13.08
C LEU A 55 13.22 5.76 -13.86
#